data_AF-A0A1F8ZUC5-F1
#
_entry.id   AF-A0A1F8ZUC5-F1
#
_cell.length_a   1.000
_cell.length_b   1.000
_cell.length_c   1.000
_cell.angle_alpha   90.00
_cell.angle_beta   90.00
_cell.angle_gamma   90.00
#
_symmetry.space_group_name_H-M   'P 1'
#
loop_
_entity.id
_entity.type
_entity.pdbx_description
1 polymer ?
#
loop_
_entity_poly.entity_id
_entity_poly.type
_entity_poly.pdbx_seq_one_letter_code
_entity_poly.pdbx_strand_id
1 'polypeptide(L)'
;MSIISRILGRVEFVNEPPILLDIGASDSLPEKWKEIARFSVCVAFDADDREMNFVEKENENYQKLYVFNRIVTDREISELNFYLTKSPYCSSTLPPDPDKLKDWEFTELFRVEKTVMLKTVQLKGALADLGLKKIDWFKADTQGTDLRLFQSLGEIIINKILAAEFEPGIIDVYQGEDKLHHLMAYMDTLPFWMSDIKILGFRRINQDILQNLDASEKEALQAVRTSPNWAELIYLNSFSQRHFSKRDFLLGCIFAIIEKQYGFALELSIRGYEEFQDDDFQVIERFVLTQMISEYQKKNLDEVEMTTSPKKSLLRLVSLFQVSKQKQLKILRSVWAKNVTLTIVREPSGTRERLFLKASCKRYRQPQFRFWGRKSEREDFILLADWSPEAICPLPETYRDCRDFGVHIRSGDKGDWQNQAWVKNLWQNDV
;
A
#
# COMPACT_ATOMS: atom_id res chain seq x y z
N MET A 1 6.58 6.59 -20.63
CA MET A 1 6.75 5.29 -19.94
C MET A 1 6.26 5.47 -18.50
N SER A 2 5.40 4.58 -17.98
CA SER A 2 4.91 4.68 -16.60
C SER A 2 6.05 4.45 -15.60
N ILE A 3 5.91 4.95 -14.36
CA ILE A 3 6.89 4.69 -13.30
C ILE A 3 7.05 3.18 -13.07
N ILE A 4 5.95 2.44 -13.07
CA ILE A 4 5.93 0.98 -12.94
C ILE A 4 6.79 0.32 -14.03
N SER A 5 6.58 0.71 -15.30
CA SER A 5 7.35 0.13 -16.41
C SER A 5 8.84 0.48 -16.34
N ARG A 6 9.18 1.67 -15.85
CA ARG A 6 10.58 2.07 -15.63
C ARG A 6 11.23 1.19 -14.56
N ILE A 7 10.57 1.02 -13.42
CA ILE A 7 11.13 0.26 -12.29
C ILE A 7 11.19 -1.24 -12.62
N LEU A 8 10.10 -1.83 -13.11
CA LEU A 8 10.05 -3.26 -13.43
C LEU A 8 10.82 -3.64 -14.71
N GLY A 9 11.27 -2.66 -15.50
CA GLY A 9 12.19 -2.88 -16.62
C GLY A 9 13.66 -2.99 -16.20
N ARG A 10 14.00 -2.83 -14.92
CA ARG A 10 15.38 -2.87 -14.44
C ARG A 10 15.93 -4.29 -14.34
N VAL A 11 17.26 -4.40 -14.29
CA VAL A 11 17.99 -5.67 -14.20
C VAL A 11 17.56 -6.53 -13.00
N GLU A 12 17.18 -5.91 -11.88
CA GLU A 12 16.68 -6.61 -10.70
C GLU A 12 15.45 -7.48 -11.02
N PHE A 13 14.55 -7.01 -11.89
CA PHE A 13 13.31 -7.69 -12.25
C PHE A 13 13.43 -8.51 -13.53
N VAL A 14 14.37 -8.17 -14.41
CA VAL A 14 14.72 -9.04 -15.55
C VAL A 14 15.33 -10.35 -15.05
N ASN A 15 16.21 -10.28 -14.05
CA ASN A 15 16.84 -11.47 -13.47
C ASN A 15 15.90 -12.19 -12.48
N GLU A 16 15.10 -11.43 -11.74
CA GLU A 16 14.26 -11.95 -10.67
C GLU A 16 12.85 -11.32 -10.70
N PRO A 17 12.00 -11.77 -11.65
CA PRO A 17 10.67 -11.18 -11.88
C PRO A 17 9.77 -11.28 -10.64
N PRO A 18 8.77 -10.40 -10.50
CA PRO A 18 7.74 -10.56 -9.48
C PRO A 18 7.00 -11.89 -9.64
N ILE A 19 6.82 -12.60 -8.53
CA ILE A 19 6.07 -13.87 -8.47
C ILE A 19 4.73 -13.61 -7.81
N LEU A 20 3.66 -13.77 -8.59
CA LEU A 20 2.27 -13.59 -8.14
C LEU A 20 1.61 -14.96 -8.04
N LEU A 21 0.96 -15.24 -6.92
CA LEU A 21 0.25 -16.49 -6.66
C LEU A 21 -1.21 -16.18 -6.39
N ASP A 22 -2.11 -16.84 -7.14
CA ASP A 22 -3.56 -16.75 -6.97
C ASP A 22 -4.15 -18.15 -6.80
N ILE A 23 -4.80 -18.40 -5.67
CA ILE A 23 -5.46 -19.67 -5.37
C ILE A 23 -6.96 -19.40 -5.27
N GLY A 24 -7.76 -20.04 -6.12
CA GLY A 24 -9.17 -19.71 -6.33
C GLY A 24 -9.40 -18.76 -7.52
N ALA A 25 -8.68 -18.96 -8.61
CA ALA A 25 -8.69 -18.08 -9.79
C ALA A 25 -9.83 -18.41 -10.79
N SER A 26 -11.07 -18.52 -10.31
CA SER A 26 -12.21 -19.10 -11.04
C SER A 26 -12.75 -18.23 -12.17
N ASP A 27 -12.79 -16.90 -12.02
CA ASP A 27 -13.25 -15.97 -13.06
C ASP A 27 -12.09 -15.37 -13.88
N SER A 28 -11.37 -14.46 -13.24
CA SER A 28 -10.31 -13.68 -13.86
C SER A 28 -9.21 -13.36 -12.85
N LEU A 29 -7.98 -13.22 -13.35
CA LEU A 29 -6.86 -12.76 -12.52
C LEU A 29 -7.12 -11.32 -12.05
N PRO A 30 -6.65 -10.93 -10.85
CA PRO A 30 -6.90 -9.62 -10.27
C PRO A 30 -6.60 -8.45 -11.23
N GLU A 31 -7.60 -7.59 -11.46
CA GLU A 31 -7.52 -6.44 -12.37
C GLU A 31 -6.31 -5.54 -12.08
N LYS A 32 -6.04 -5.33 -10.79
CA LYS A 32 -4.94 -4.49 -10.30
C LYS A 32 -3.55 -5.01 -10.67
N TRP A 33 -3.42 -6.29 -11.00
CA TRP A 33 -2.15 -6.85 -11.47
C TRP A 33 -1.86 -6.53 -12.94
N LYS A 34 -2.83 -6.02 -13.72
CA LYS A 34 -2.63 -5.72 -15.15
C LYS A 34 -1.44 -4.82 -15.43
N GLU A 35 -1.16 -3.84 -14.57
CA GLU A 35 -0.05 -2.89 -14.79
C GLU A 35 1.34 -3.54 -14.62
N ILE A 36 1.41 -4.64 -13.86
CA ILE A 36 2.66 -5.37 -13.58
C ILE A 36 2.76 -6.70 -14.32
N ALA A 37 1.65 -7.22 -14.84
CA ALA A 37 1.52 -8.56 -15.41
C ALA A 37 2.67 -8.93 -16.35
N ARG A 38 2.97 -8.08 -17.35
CA ARG A 38 4.00 -8.37 -18.38
C ARG A 38 5.42 -8.52 -17.85
N PHE A 39 5.67 -8.10 -16.61
CA PHE A 39 6.97 -8.24 -15.94
C PHE A 39 6.99 -9.44 -14.99
N SER A 40 5.83 -10.03 -14.70
CA SER A 40 5.63 -10.98 -13.62
C SER A 40 5.44 -12.42 -14.12
N VAL A 41 5.84 -13.35 -13.27
CA VAL A 41 5.42 -14.76 -13.35
C VAL A 41 4.19 -14.93 -12.47
N CYS A 42 3.09 -15.39 -13.04
CA CYS A 42 1.86 -15.67 -12.32
C CYS A 42 1.63 -17.18 -12.23
N VAL A 43 1.25 -17.65 -11.06
CA VAL A 43 0.82 -19.03 -10.80
C VAL A 43 -0.61 -18.98 -10.28
N ALA A 44 -1.53 -19.55 -11.04
CA ALA A 44 -2.95 -19.55 -10.73
C ALA A 44 -3.45 -20.98 -10.55
N PHE A 45 -4.26 -21.20 -9.51
CA PHE A 45 -4.92 -22.47 -9.25
C PHE A 45 -6.42 -22.27 -9.16
N ASP A 46 -7.18 -23.17 -9.77
CA ASP A 46 -8.59 -23.34 -9.48
C ASP A 46 -8.97 -24.82 -9.57
N ALA A 47 -9.96 -25.26 -8.81
CA ALA A 47 -10.41 -26.66 -8.80
C ALA A 47 -11.70 -26.87 -9.61
N ASP A 48 -12.46 -25.81 -9.86
CA ASP A 48 -13.72 -25.84 -10.57
C ASP A 48 -13.50 -25.56 -12.06
N ASP A 49 -13.66 -26.57 -12.90
CA ASP A 49 -13.47 -26.44 -14.35
C ASP A 49 -14.62 -25.75 -15.09
N ARG A 50 -15.72 -25.40 -14.39
CA ARG A 50 -16.92 -24.81 -15.02
C ARG A 50 -16.69 -23.39 -15.53
N GLU A 51 -15.81 -22.63 -14.90
CA GLU A 51 -15.52 -21.22 -15.25
C GLU A 51 -14.09 -21.01 -15.79
N MET A 52 -13.22 -22.03 -15.74
CA MET A 52 -11.83 -21.91 -16.16
C MET A 52 -11.66 -21.74 -17.68
N ASN A 53 -11.48 -20.49 -18.12
CA ASN A 53 -11.14 -20.16 -19.51
C ASN A 53 -9.62 -20.15 -19.83
N PHE A 54 -8.77 -20.61 -18.91
CA PHE A 54 -7.30 -20.49 -19.02
C PHE A 54 -6.59 -21.85 -19.01
N VAL A 55 -6.56 -22.51 -20.17
CA VAL A 55 -5.54 -23.54 -20.44
C VAL A 55 -4.21 -22.82 -20.64
N GLU A 56 -3.15 -23.34 -20.02
CA GLU A 56 -1.73 -22.97 -20.18
C GLU A 56 -1.47 -22.21 -21.50
N LYS A 57 -1.50 -20.88 -21.40
CA LYS A 57 -1.22 -19.98 -22.51
C LYS A 57 -0.01 -19.18 -22.11
N GLU A 58 1.01 -19.17 -22.96
CA GLU A 58 1.81 -17.97 -23.15
C GLU A 58 0.83 -16.85 -23.53
N ASN A 59 0.26 -16.19 -22.52
CA ASN A 59 -0.65 -15.08 -22.72
C ASN A 59 0.23 -13.86 -22.95
N GLU A 60 -0.06 -13.05 -23.97
CA GLU A 60 0.66 -11.81 -24.31
C GLU A 60 0.79 -10.82 -23.13
N ASN A 61 0.05 -11.06 -22.05
CA ASN A 61 -0.08 -10.17 -20.91
C ASN A 61 0.88 -10.45 -19.74
N TYR A 62 1.37 -11.68 -19.54
CA TYR A 62 2.30 -12.02 -18.45
C TYR A 62 3.68 -12.40 -18.98
N GLN A 63 4.74 -12.22 -18.17
CA GLN A 63 6.04 -12.77 -18.55
C GLN A 63 5.96 -14.30 -18.65
N LYS A 64 5.31 -14.93 -17.66
CA LYS A 64 4.88 -16.33 -17.68
C LYS A 64 3.59 -16.48 -16.87
N LEU A 65 2.69 -17.34 -17.33
CA LEU A 65 1.45 -17.66 -16.63
C LEU A 65 1.29 -19.19 -16.57
N TYR A 66 1.28 -19.74 -15.35
CA TYR A 66 0.95 -21.13 -15.10
C TYR A 66 -0.46 -21.20 -14.53
N VAL A 67 -1.30 -22.05 -15.11
CA VAL A 67 -2.67 -22.25 -14.65
C VAL A 67 -2.90 -23.73 -14.41
N PHE A 68 -3.30 -24.07 -13.19
CA PHE A 68 -3.54 -25.44 -12.77
C PHE A 68 -5.01 -25.64 -12.41
N ASN A 69 -5.65 -26.58 -13.09
CA ASN A 69 -6.93 -27.11 -12.66
C ASN A 69 -6.70 -28.20 -11.59
N ARG A 70 -6.46 -27.80 -10.35
CA ARG A 70 -6.16 -28.71 -9.23
C ARG A 70 -6.57 -28.06 -7.91
N ILE A 71 -7.05 -28.90 -6.98
CA ILE A 71 -7.20 -28.48 -5.58
C ILE A 71 -5.80 -28.28 -4.99
N VAL A 72 -5.58 -27.14 -4.36
CA VAL A 72 -4.37 -26.87 -3.59
C VAL A 72 -4.59 -27.25 -2.14
N THR A 73 -3.63 -27.95 -1.54
CA THR A 73 -3.67 -28.36 -0.13
C THR A 73 -2.45 -27.90 0.66
N ASP A 74 -2.64 -27.74 1.97
CA ASP A 74 -1.59 -27.41 2.96
C ASP A 74 -0.71 -28.64 3.31
N ARG A 75 -1.20 -29.84 3.01
CA ARG A 75 -0.60 -31.13 3.34
C ARG A 75 -0.66 -32.12 2.19
N GLU A 76 0.18 -33.15 2.26
CA GLU A 76 0.23 -34.21 1.25
C GLU A 76 -1.01 -35.10 1.36
N ILE A 77 -1.88 -34.98 0.35
CA ILE A 77 -3.08 -35.77 0.12
C ILE A 77 -3.11 -36.02 -1.39
N SER A 78 -3.61 -37.17 -1.83
CA SER A 78 -3.71 -37.50 -3.26
C SER A 78 -4.98 -36.96 -3.90
N GLU A 79 -6.12 -37.09 -3.21
CA GLU A 79 -7.43 -36.69 -3.68
C GLU A 79 -8.32 -36.20 -2.53
N LEU A 80 -9.21 -35.26 -2.82
CA LEU A 80 -10.22 -34.75 -1.87
C LEU A 80 -11.60 -34.69 -2.53
N ASN A 81 -12.63 -34.77 -1.69
CA ASN A 81 -13.97 -34.38 -2.11
C ASN A 81 -14.02 -32.88 -2.39
N PHE A 82 -14.64 -32.53 -3.50
CA PHE A 82 -14.97 -31.17 -3.89
C PHE A 82 -16.48 -31.08 -4.06
N TYR A 83 -17.09 -30.16 -3.31
CA TYR A 83 -18.54 -29.97 -3.27
C TYR A 83 -18.91 -28.89 -4.27
N LEU A 84 -19.34 -29.30 -5.46
CA LEU A 84 -19.81 -28.41 -6.51
C LEU A 84 -21.20 -27.90 -6.11
N THR A 85 -21.27 -26.62 -5.78
CA THR A 85 -22.52 -25.95 -5.45
C THR A 85 -23.18 -25.36 -6.68
N LYS A 86 -24.42 -24.89 -6.50
CA LYS A 86 -25.21 -24.20 -7.53
C LYS A 86 -24.45 -23.01 -8.12
N SER A 87 -23.80 -22.22 -7.27
CA SER A 87 -22.83 -21.21 -7.73
C SER A 87 -21.44 -21.83 -7.82
N PRO A 88 -20.71 -21.72 -8.95
CA PRO A 88 -19.31 -22.17 -9.03
C PRO A 88 -18.41 -21.53 -7.98
N TYR A 89 -18.56 -20.23 -7.74
CA TYR A 89 -17.80 -19.44 -6.75
C TYR A 89 -18.02 -19.87 -5.29
N CYS A 90 -19.00 -20.72 -5.00
CA CYS A 90 -19.28 -21.25 -3.66
C CYS A 90 -18.84 -22.72 -3.50
N SER A 91 -18.12 -23.25 -4.49
CA SER A 91 -17.65 -24.64 -4.45
C SER A 91 -16.35 -24.72 -3.68
N SER A 92 -16.21 -25.75 -2.85
CA SER A 92 -15.07 -25.86 -1.94
C SER A 92 -14.73 -27.32 -1.65
N THR A 93 -13.55 -27.52 -1.08
CA THR A 93 -13.18 -28.79 -0.43
C THR A 93 -13.88 -28.98 0.91
N LEU A 94 -14.40 -27.90 1.49
CA LEU A 94 -15.19 -27.92 2.71
C LEU A 94 -16.68 -28.02 2.35
N PRO A 95 -17.46 -28.91 2.97
CA PRO A 95 -18.89 -28.98 2.74
C PRO A 95 -19.57 -27.73 3.34
N PRO A 96 -20.50 -27.08 2.62
CA PRO A 96 -21.37 -26.06 3.19
C PRO A 96 -22.18 -26.60 4.39
N ASP A 97 -22.59 -25.71 5.30
CA ASP A 97 -23.45 -26.03 6.45
C ASP A 97 -24.86 -25.44 6.25
N PRO A 98 -25.85 -26.23 5.76
CA PRO A 98 -27.20 -25.73 5.48
C PRO A 98 -27.92 -25.20 6.72
N ASP A 99 -27.65 -25.76 7.90
CA ASP A 99 -28.31 -25.35 9.15
C ASP A 99 -27.88 -23.96 9.58
N LYS A 100 -26.63 -23.60 9.28
CA LYS A 100 -26.07 -22.26 9.52
C LYS A 100 -26.49 -21.26 8.44
N LEU A 101 -26.70 -21.73 7.22
CA LEU A 101 -27.04 -20.91 6.06
C LEU A 101 -28.53 -20.60 5.89
N LYS A 102 -29.44 -21.39 6.49
CA LYS A 102 -30.91 -21.26 6.29
C LYS A 102 -31.53 -19.89 6.57
N ASP A 103 -30.86 -19.06 7.39
CA ASP A 103 -31.30 -17.71 7.75
C ASP A 103 -30.64 -16.60 6.90
N TRP A 104 -30.09 -16.96 5.76
CA TRP A 104 -29.42 -16.03 4.84
C TRP A 104 -30.03 -16.11 3.45
N GLU A 105 -30.26 -14.94 2.83
CA GLU A 105 -30.93 -14.84 1.52
C GLU A 105 -30.22 -15.59 0.39
N PHE A 106 -28.92 -15.83 0.54
CA PHE A 106 -28.05 -16.40 -0.49
C PHE A 106 -27.88 -17.91 -0.35
N THR A 107 -28.57 -18.56 0.60
CA THR A 107 -28.41 -19.99 0.92
C THR A 107 -28.47 -20.91 -0.31
N GLU A 108 -29.32 -20.58 -1.30
CA GLU A 108 -29.46 -21.38 -2.53
C GLU A 108 -28.18 -21.45 -3.36
N LEU A 109 -27.27 -20.47 -3.25
CA LEU A 109 -26.00 -20.47 -3.98
C LEU A 109 -25.08 -21.61 -3.51
N PHE A 110 -25.21 -22.00 -2.24
CA PHE A 110 -24.39 -23.00 -1.55
C PHE A 110 -25.00 -24.40 -1.59
N ARG A 111 -26.15 -24.57 -2.25
CA ARG A 111 -26.76 -25.88 -2.42
C ARG A 111 -25.84 -26.77 -3.24
N VAL A 112 -25.38 -27.88 -2.64
CA VAL A 112 -24.53 -28.87 -3.30
C VAL A 112 -25.32 -29.58 -4.40
N GLU A 113 -24.85 -29.50 -5.63
CA GLU A 113 -25.45 -30.19 -6.78
C GLU A 113 -24.73 -31.50 -7.08
N LYS A 114 -23.42 -31.55 -6.82
CA LYS A 114 -22.59 -32.73 -7.04
C LYS A 114 -21.38 -32.73 -6.11
N THR A 115 -20.97 -33.91 -5.65
CA THR A 115 -19.67 -34.11 -5.02
C THR A 115 -18.79 -34.90 -5.99
N VAL A 116 -17.61 -34.38 -6.27
CA VAL A 116 -16.60 -35.04 -7.13
C VAL A 116 -15.32 -35.26 -6.32
N MET A 117 -14.58 -36.30 -6.65
CA MET A 117 -13.26 -36.55 -6.10
C MET A 117 -12.23 -36.00 -7.08
N LEU A 118 -11.42 -35.02 -6.66
CA LEU A 118 -10.43 -34.39 -7.51
C LEU A 118 -9.03 -34.59 -6.95
N LYS A 119 -8.06 -34.65 -7.86
CA LYS A 119 -6.65 -34.71 -7.52
C LYS A 119 -6.21 -33.41 -6.86
N THR A 120 -5.38 -33.57 -5.83
CA THR A 120 -4.80 -32.47 -5.07
C THR A 120 -3.33 -32.26 -5.43
N VAL A 121 -2.84 -31.06 -5.16
CA VAL A 121 -1.42 -30.73 -5.18
C VAL A 121 -1.08 -29.99 -3.90
N GLN A 122 0.01 -30.39 -3.24
CA GLN A 122 0.50 -29.64 -2.09
C GLN A 122 1.11 -28.33 -2.60
N LEU A 123 0.74 -27.19 -2.00
CA LEU A 123 1.19 -25.87 -2.44
C LEU A 123 2.71 -25.76 -2.55
N LYS A 124 3.43 -26.19 -1.51
CA LYS A 124 4.89 -26.23 -1.50
C LYS A 124 5.48 -27.10 -2.60
N GLY A 125 4.87 -28.25 -2.88
CA GLY A 125 5.28 -29.15 -3.96
C GLY A 125 5.12 -28.49 -5.33
N ALA A 126 3.96 -27.89 -5.60
CA ALA A 126 3.69 -27.19 -6.85
C ALA A 126 4.70 -26.06 -7.12
N LEU A 127 5.03 -25.26 -6.08
CA LEU A 127 6.03 -24.20 -6.19
C LEU A 127 7.43 -24.77 -6.45
N ALA A 128 7.80 -25.87 -5.78
CA ALA A 128 9.09 -26.54 -5.97
C ALA A 128 9.24 -27.13 -7.37
N ASP A 129 8.18 -27.74 -7.92
CA ASP A 129 8.15 -28.30 -9.28
C ASP A 129 8.37 -27.22 -10.35
N LEU A 130 7.87 -26.00 -10.10
CA LEU A 130 8.11 -24.82 -10.94
C LEU A 130 9.47 -24.15 -10.69
N GLY A 131 10.27 -24.65 -9.74
CA GLY A 131 11.53 -24.06 -9.31
C GLY A 131 11.37 -22.71 -8.59
N LEU A 132 10.16 -22.38 -8.12
CA LEU A 132 9.85 -21.13 -7.45
C LEU A 132 10.15 -21.25 -5.96
N LYS A 133 11.07 -20.39 -5.49
CA LYS A 133 11.55 -20.38 -4.09
C LYS A 133 10.98 -19.22 -3.26
N LYS A 134 10.11 -18.42 -3.86
CA LYS A 134 9.54 -17.22 -3.24
C LYS A 134 8.18 -16.89 -3.86
N ILE A 135 7.42 -16.09 -3.12
CA ILE A 135 6.18 -15.44 -3.55
C ILE A 135 6.32 -13.98 -3.16
N ASP A 136 6.01 -13.06 -4.06
CA ASP A 136 6.02 -11.63 -3.76
C ASP A 136 4.62 -11.15 -3.39
N TRP A 137 3.62 -11.64 -4.13
CA TRP A 137 2.20 -11.36 -3.89
C TRP A 137 1.42 -12.67 -3.76
N PHE A 138 0.87 -12.92 -2.58
CA PHE A 138 -0.01 -14.06 -2.31
C PHE A 138 -1.47 -13.61 -2.34
N LYS A 139 -2.33 -14.35 -3.03
CA LYS A 139 -3.77 -14.22 -2.93
C LYS A 139 -4.39 -15.61 -2.78
N ALA A 140 -5.29 -15.74 -1.81
CA ALA A 140 -6.16 -16.89 -1.69
C ALA A 140 -7.61 -16.42 -1.53
N ASP A 141 -8.49 -17.05 -2.29
CA ASP A 141 -9.93 -17.12 -2.05
C ASP A 141 -10.30 -18.59 -2.23
N THR A 142 -10.21 -19.34 -1.13
CA THR A 142 -10.39 -20.80 -1.18
C THR A 142 -11.56 -21.25 -0.35
N GLN A 143 -12.52 -20.33 -0.17
CA GLN A 143 -13.80 -20.65 0.46
C GLN A 143 -13.59 -21.32 1.83
N GLY A 144 -12.71 -20.73 2.64
CA GLY A 144 -12.48 -21.13 4.03
C GLY A 144 -11.15 -21.83 4.36
N THR A 145 -10.20 -21.93 3.41
CA THR A 145 -8.87 -22.55 3.67
C THR A 145 -7.68 -21.62 3.46
N ASP A 146 -7.95 -20.33 3.36
CA ASP A 146 -6.98 -19.30 2.95
C ASP A 146 -5.82 -19.22 3.95
N LEU A 147 -6.14 -19.22 5.25
CA LEU A 147 -5.17 -19.13 6.33
C LEU A 147 -4.26 -20.36 6.40
N ARG A 148 -4.82 -21.58 6.42
CA ARG A 148 -4.01 -22.80 6.49
C ARG A 148 -3.10 -22.96 5.27
N LEU A 149 -3.56 -22.56 4.09
CA LEU A 149 -2.73 -22.57 2.88
C LEU A 149 -1.57 -21.58 3.00
N PHE A 150 -1.83 -20.37 3.49
CA PHE A 150 -0.78 -19.39 3.75
C PHE A 150 0.23 -19.88 4.79
N GLN A 151 -0.24 -20.42 5.92
CA GLN A 151 0.62 -21.02 6.97
C GLN A 151 1.47 -22.17 6.41
N SER A 152 0.95 -22.95 5.48
CA SER A 152 1.65 -24.08 4.88
C SER A 152 2.94 -23.66 4.15
N LEU A 153 3.07 -22.41 3.70
CA LEU A 153 4.29 -21.88 3.05
C LEU A 153 5.50 -21.85 4.00
N GLY A 154 5.26 -21.77 5.31
CA GLY A 154 6.30 -21.68 6.33
C GLY A 154 6.95 -20.29 6.43
N GLU A 155 7.49 -20.01 7.61
CA GLU A 155 7.93 -18.66 8.01
C GLU A 155 8.97 -18.03 7.07
N ILE A 156 9.86 -18.83 6.48
CA ILE A 156 10.92 -18.33 5.58
C ILE A 156 10.33 -17.67 4.34
N ILE A 157 9.28 -18.27 3.75
CA ILE A 157 8.61 -17.70 2.58
C ILE A 157 7.69 -16.57 3.03
N ILE A 158 6.88 -16.81 4.06
CA ILE A 158 5.89 -15.85 4.58
C ILE A 158 6.53 -14.50 4.91
N ASN A 159 7.66 -14.48 5.62
CA ASN A 159 8.31 -13.23 6.05
C ASN A 159 8.83 -12.38 4.89
N LYS A 160 8.98 -12.96 3.69
CA LYS A 160 9.46 -12.28 2.47
C LYS A 160 8.33 -11.85 1.52
N ILE A 161 7.10 -12.35 1.72
CA ILE A 161 5.94 -11.92 0.94
C ILE A 161 5.74 -10.42 1.19
N LEU A 162 5.50 -9.65 0.12
CA LEU A 162 5.36 -8.20 0.18
C LEU A 162 3.89 -7.78 0.28
N ALA A 163 2.98 -8.56 -0.33
CA ALA A 163 1.54 -8.36 -0.26
C ALA A 163 0.81 -9.71 -0.12
N ALA A 164 -0.20 -9.77 0.74
CA ALA A 164 -1.00 -10.96 0.98
C ALA A 164 -2.50 -10.61 1.02
N GLU A 165 -3.30 -11.33 0.25
CA GLU A 165 -4.75 -11.14 0.12
C GLU A 165 -5.52 -12.39 0.52
N PHE A 166 -6.65 -12.18 1.20
CA PHE A 166 -7.47 -13.24 1.79
C PHE A 166 -8.95 -12.90 1.71
N GLU A 167 -9.80 -13.92 1.63
CA GLU A 167 -11.26 -13.78 1.66
C GLU A 167 -11.93 -14.66 2.74
N PRO A 168 -11.58 -14.48 4.03
CA PRO A 168 -12.12 -15.32 5.09
C PRO A 168 -13.59 -15.02 5.42
N GLY A 169 -14.31 -16.06 5.82
CA GLY A 169 -15.67 -15.95 6.35
C GLY A 169 -15.73 -15.28 7.73
N ILE A 170 -16.78 -14.48 7.95
CA ILE A 170 -17.17 -13.92 9.26
C ILE A 170 -18.19 -14.85 9.92
N ILE A 171 -19.15 -15.34 9.15
CA ILE A 171 -20.19 -16.28 9.62
C ILE A 171 -19.80 -17.73 9.30
N ASP A 172 -20.59 -18.69 9.78
CA ASP A 172 -20.50 -20.10 9.41
C ASP A 172 -21.18 -20.36 8.06
N VAL A 173 -20.36 -20.64 7.05
CA VAL A 173 -20.75 -21.04 5.70
C VAL A 173 -20.32 -22.48 5.44
N TYR A 174 -19.06 -22.81 5.77
CA TYR A 174 -18.47 -24.12 5.53
C TYR A 174 -18.02 -24.78 6.84
N GLN A 175 -18.10 -26.11 6.87
CA GLN A 175 -17.68 -26.87 8.05
C GLN A 175 -16.16 -26.84 8.19
N GLY A 176 -15.68 -26.34 9.34
CA GLY A 176 -14.25 -26.31 9.67
C GLY A 176 -13.45 -25.25 8.92
N GLU A 177 -14.08 -24.19 8.42
CA GLU A 177 -13.39 -23.07 7.76
C GLU A 177 -12.58 -22.20 8.72
N ASP A 178 -11.51 -21.62 8.17
CA ASP A 178 -10.73 -20.58 8.83
C ASP A 178 -11.49 -19.25 8.78
N LYS A 179 -11.68 -18.61 9.94
CA LYS A 179 -12.45 -17.38 10.08
C LYS A 179 -11.59 -16.14 10.02
N LEU A 180 -12.24 -15.01 9.77
CA LEU A 180 -11.60 -13.68 9.79
C LEU A 180 -10.79 -13.45 11.06
N HIS A 181 -11.33 -13.79 12.24
CA HIS A 181 -10.64 -13.59 13.51
C HIS A 181 -9.42 -14.52 13.68
N HIS A 182 -9.43 -15.72 13.10
CA HIS A 182 -8.25 -16.59 13.08
C HIS A 182 -7.15 -15.96 12.21
N LEU A 183 -7.51 -15.45 11.02
CA LEU A 183 -6.57 -14.77 10.13
C LEU A 183 -5.96 -13.54 10.79
N MET A 184 -6.78 -12.65 11.35
CA MET A 184 -6.30 -11.42 11.97
C MET A 184 -5.36 -11.72 13.14
N ALA A 185 -5.74 -12.65 14.03
CA ALA A 185 -4.91 -13.04 15.15
C ALA A 185 -3.55 -13.61 14.70
N TYR A 186 -3.52 -14.38 13.60
CA TYR A 186 -2.28 -14.88 13.04
C TYR A 186 -1.43 -13.78 12.40
N MET A 187 -2.04 -12.92 11.58
CA MET A 187 -1.31 -11.84 10.89
C MET A 187 -0.71 -10.81 11.87
N ASP A 188 -1.33 -10.59 13.03
CA ASP A 188 -0.79 -9.75 14.10
C ASP A 188 0.53 -10.27 14.69
N THR A 189 0.86 -11.54 14.48
CA THR A 189 2.15 -12.14 14.89
C THR A 189 3.27 -11.95 13.87
N LEU A 190 2.93 -11.47 12.66
CA LEU A 190 3.84 -11.36 11.52
C LEU A 190 4.22 -9.90 11.25
N PRO A 191 5.30 -9.62 10.49
CA PRO A 191 5.71 -8.25 10.17
C PRO A 191 4.83 -7.62 9.07
N PHE A 192 3.51 -7.78 9.14
CA PHE A 192 2.54 -7.22 8.20
C PHE A 192 1.66 -6.18 8.88
N TRP A 193 1.00 -5.36 8.09
CA TRP A 193 -0.08 -4.48 8.53
C TRP A 193 -1.22 -4.55 7.53
N MET A 194 -2.45 -4.40 8.02
CA MET A 194 -3.65 -4.44 7.19
C MET A 194 -3.77 -3.13 6.41
N SER A 195 -3.60 -3.21 5.09
CA SER A 195 -3.72 -2.09 4.16
C SER A 195 -5.18 -1.75 3.86
N ASP A 196 -6.02 -2.77 3.69
CA ASP A 196 -7.44 -2.60 3.42
C ASP A 196 -8.26 -3.75 3.98
N ILE A 197 -9.53 -3.44 4.28
CA ILE A 197 -10.55 -4.41 4.64
C ILE A 197 -11.89 -3.97 4.07
N LYS A 198 -12.46 -4.81 3.23
CA LYS A 198 -13.78 -4.61 2.65
C LYS A 198 -14.73 -5.66 3.20
N ILE A 199 -15.62 -5.21 4.08
CA ILE A 199 -16.64 -6.07 4.66
C ILE A 199 -17.79 -6.22 3.68
N LEU A 200 -18.11 -7.48 3.38
CA LEU A 200 -19.18 -7.83 2.46
C LEU A 200 -20.23 -8.68 3.15
N GLY A 201 -21.40 -8.73 2.55
CA GLY A 201 -22.50 -9.44 3.13
C GLY A 201 -23.83 -9.27 2.45
N PHE A 202 -24.79 -9.96 3.03
CA PHE A 202 -26.13 -10.18 2.51
C PHE A 202 -27.14 -9.95 3.62
N ARG A 203 -28.42 -9.93 3.27
CA ARG A 203 -29.52 -9.77 4.22
C ARG A 203 -29.79 -11.08 4.96
N ARG A 204 -30.05 -10.95 6.26
CA ARG A 204 -30.47 -12.05 7.13
C ARG A 204 -31.98 -12.23 6.99
N ILE A 205 -32.40 -13.29 6.35
CA ILE A 205 -33.81 -13.65 6.16
C ILE A 205 -33.89 -15.17 5.99
N ASN A 206 -34.89 -15.77 6.65
CA ASN A 206 -35.13 -17.20 6.50
C ASN A 206 -35.64 -17.53 5.09
N GLN A 207 -35.19 -18.66 4.55
CA GLN A 207 -35.49 -19.05 3.18
C GLN A 207 -36.99 -19.27 2.90
N ASP A 208 -37.73 -19.82 3.86
CA ASP A 208 -39.18 -20.03 3.71
C ASP A 208 -39.92 -18.69 3.66
N ILE A 209 -39.46 -17.72 4.45
CA ILE A 209 -40.01 -16.35 4.42
C ILE A 209 -39.67 -15.69 3.08
N LEU A 210 -38.42 -15.76 2.63
CA LEU A 210 -37.96 -15.17 1.37
C LEU A 210 -38.73 -15.70 0.16
N GLN A 211 -39.02 -17.00 0.13
CA GLN A 211 -39.77 -17.63 -0.96
C GLN A 211 -41.22 -17.14 -1.03
N ASN A 212 -41.82 -16.83 0.13
CA ASN A 212 -43.19 -16.34 0.23
C ASN A 212 -43.36 -14.84 -0.11
N LEU A 213 -42.26 -14.09 -0.20
CA LEU A 213 -42.33 -12.69 -0.63
C LEU A 213 -42.71 -12.56 -2.10
N ASP A 214 -43.58 -11.60 -2.39
CA ASP A 214 -43.90 -11.20 -3.76
C ASP A 214 -42.74 -10.41 -4.42
N ALA A 215 -42.91 -10.05 -5.69
CA ALA A 215 -41.87 -9.36 -6.45
C ALA A 215 -41.55 -7.95 -5.88
N SER A 216 -42.57 -7.21 -5.44
CA SER A 216 -42.40 -5.87 -4.87
C SER A 216 -41.74 -5.92 -3.50
N GLU A 217 -42.05 -6.93 -2.70
CA GLU A 217 -41.42 -7.18 -1.40
C GLU A 217 -39.96 -7.61 -1.55
N LYS A 218 -39.64 -8.44 -2.55
CA LYS A 218 -38.25 -8.82 -2.88
C LYS A 218 -37.43 -7.63 -3.37
N GLU A 219 -38.04 -6.73 -4.13
CA GLU A 219 -37.40 -5.47 -4.54
C GLU A 219 -37.17 -4.56 -3.32
N ALA A 220 -38.16 -4.42 -2.45
CA ALA A 220 -38.03 -3.66 -1.20
C ALA A 220 -36.94 -4.24 -0.28
N LEU A 221 -36.79 -5.58 -0.24
CA LEU A 221 -35.71 -6.25 0.50
C LEU A 221 -34.31 -5.82 0.01
N GLN A 222 -34.13 -5.48 -1.27
CA GLN A 222 -32.82 -5.02 -1.77
C GLN A 222 -32.40 -3.68 -1.14
N ALA A 223 -33.36 -2.87 -0.70
CA ALA A 223 -33.11 -1.57 -0.06
C ALA A 223 -32.83 -1.67 1.45
N VAL A 224 -33.02 -2.84 2.07
CA VAL A 224 -32.77 -3.01 3.51
C VAL A 224 -31.30 -3.36 3.79
N ARG A 225 -30.92 -3.19 5.06
CA ARG A 225 -29.54 -3.36 5.53
C ARG A 225 -29.02 -4.79 5.32
N THR A 226 -27.79 -4.89 4.82
CA THR A 226 -26.99 -6.12 4.80
C THR A 226 -26.26 -6.33 6.13
N SER A 227 -26.03 -7.59 6.48
CA SER A 227 -25.19 -7.99 7.61
C SER A 227 -23.86 -8.54 7.10
N PRO A 228 -22.72 -8.29 7.78
CA PRO A 228 -21.43 -8.85 7.41
C PRO A 228 -21.43 -10.39 7.35
N ASN A 229 -20.92 -10.96 6.27
CA ASN A 229 -20.79 -12.40 6.08
C ASN A 229 -19.36 -12.85 5.81
N TRP A 230 -18.57 -12.04 5.10
CA TRP A 230 -17.14 -12.27 4.83
C TRP A 230 -16.42 -10.94 4.66
N ALA A 231 -15.11 -11.00 4.48
CA ALA A 231 -14.29 -9.83 4.24
C ALA A 231 -13.21 -10.12 3.20
N GLU A 232 -12.94 -9.15 2.33
CA GLU A 232 -11.74 -9.12 1.49
C GLU A 232 -10.67 -8.31 2.24
N LEU A 233 -9.48 -8.89 2.45
CA LEU A 233 -8.38 -8.25 3.18
C LEU A 233 -7.12 -8.17 2.35
N ILE A 234 -6.38 -7.07 2.54
CA ILE A 234 -5.06 -6.89 1.96
C ILE A 234 -4.09 -6.53 3.07
N TYR A 235 -3.02 -7.30 3.19
CA TYR A 235 -1.90 -7.03 4.09
C TYR A 235 -0.65 -6.68 3.29
N LEU A 236 0.06 -5.66 3.73
CA LEU A 236 1.38 -5.30 3.19
C LEU A 236 2.46 -5.60 4.23
N ASN A 237 3.61 -6.06 3.77
CA ASN A 237 4.76 -6.24 4.64
C ASN A 237 5.23 -4.88 5.16
N SER A 238 5.59 -4.80 6.44
CA SER A 238 6.05 -3.59 7.12
C SER A 238 7.50 -3.21 6.77
N PHE A 239 8.26 -4.11 6.14
CA PHE A 239 9.71 -3.96 5.92
C PHE A 239 10.48 -3.69 7.23
N SER A 240 9.96 -4.12 8.38
CA SER A 240 10.58 -3.86 9.69
C SER A 240 11.86 -4.68 9.93
N GLN A 241 12.03 -5.76 9.17
CA GLN A 241 13.18 -6.67 9.27
C GLN A 241 14.33 -6.27 8.32
N ARG A 242 15.58 -6.55 8.69
CA ARG A 242 16.80 -6.11 7.96
C ARG A 242 17.24 -7.02 6.81
N HIS A 243 16.34 -7.82 6.24
CA HIS A 243 16.70 -8.83 5.24
C HIS A 243 16.27 -8.48 3.80
N PHE A 244 15.59 -7.34 3.60
CA PHE A 244 15.05 -6.95 2.31
C PHE A 244 16.12 -6.36 1.40
N SER A 245 16.14 -6.82 0.16
CA SER A 245 17.04 -6.32 -0.87
C SER A 245 16.52 -5.03 -1.50
N LYS A 246 17.37 -4.36 -2.28
CA LYS A 246 16.96 -3.23 -3.12
C LYS A 246 15.77 -3.58 -4.02
N ARG A 247 15.76 -4.80 -4.57
CA ARG A 247 14.68 -5.32 -5.43
C ARG A 247 13.36 -5.38 -4.67
N ASP A 248 13.39 -5.80 -3.41
CA ASP A 248 12.20 -5.89 -2.57
C ASP A 248 11.68 -4.52 -2.18
N PHE A 249 12.56 -3.56 -1.86
CA PHE A 249 12.16 -2.17 -1.61
C PHE A 249 11.54 -1.50 -2.84
N LEU A 250 12.11 -1.72 -4.02
CA LEU A 250 11.54 -1.22 -5.28
C LEU A 250 10.17 -1.84 -5.54
N LEU A 251 10.03 -3.15 -5.36
CA LEU A 251 8.76 -3.85 -5.58
C LEU A 251 7.70 -3.47 -4.54
N GLY A 252 8.08 -3.33 -3.27
CA GLY A 252 7.22 -2.88 -2.19
C GLY A 252 6.67 -1.47 -2.46
N CYS A 253 7.51 -0.57 -3.00
CA CYS A 253 7.02 0.73 -3.48
C CYS A 253 5.95 0.58 -4.57
N ILE A 254 6.17 -0.30 -5.55
CA ILE A 254 5.21 -0.54 -6.64
C ILE A 254 3.90 -1.13 -6.10
N PHE A 255 3.95 -2.13 -5.23
CA PHE A 255 2.76 -2.74 -4.63
C PHE A 255 1.97 -1.72 -3.80
N ALA A 256 2.67 -0.92 -2.98
CA ALA A 256 2.03 0.16 -2.23
C ALA A 256 1.39 1.23 -3.16
N ILE A 257 1.97 1.51 -4.33
CA ILE A 257 1.36 2.40 -5.33
C ILE A 257 0.10 1.78 -5.93
N ILE A 258 0.12 0.49 -6.28
CA ILE A 258 -1.04 -0.23 -6.84
C ILE A 258 -2.20 -0.22 -5.83
N GLU A 259 -1.88 -0.47 -4.56
CA GLU A 259 -2.83 -0.42 -3.44
C GLU A 259 -3.16 1.01 -2.98
N LYS A 260 -2.67 2.04 -3.69
CA LYS A 260 -2.86 3.46 -3.38
C LYS A 260 -2.45 3.86 -1.96
N GLN A 261 -1.61 3.06 -1.31
CA GLN A 261 -0.96 3.32 -0.03
C GLN A 261 0.22 4.27 -0.22
N TYR A 262 -0.04 5.47 -0.74
CA TYR A 262 0.98 6.44 -1.12
C TYR A 262 1.85 6.89 0.06
N GLY A 263 1.28 7.00 1.27
CA GLY A 263 2.06 7.32 2.47
C GLY A 263 3.14 6.27 2.75
N PHE A 264 2.79 5.00 2.62
CA PHE A 264 3.73 3.88 2.81
C PHE A 264 4.73 3.78 1.65
N ALA A 265 4.29 3.96 0.40
CA ALA A 265 5.19 4.01 -0.76
C ALA A 265 6.23 5.13 -0.61
N LEU A 266 5.84 6.29 -0.06
CA LEU A 266 6.76 7.38 0.24
C LEU A 266 7.79 6.98 1.30
N GLU A 267 7.36 6.35 2.39
CA GLU A 267 8.27 5.85 3.43
C GLU A 267 9.29 4.87 2.88
N LEU A 268 8.84 3.85 2.14
CA LEU A 268 9.71 2.86 1.51
C LEU A 268 10.68 3.50 0.52
N SER A 269 10.24 4.49 -0.24
CA SER A 269 11.11 5.20 -1.18
C SER A 269 12.23 5.96 -0.46
N ILE A 270 11.92 6.67 0.63
CA ILE A 270 12.94 7.40 1.40
C ILE A 270 13.92 6.42 2.04
N ARG A 271 13.41 5.36 2.69
CA ARG A 271 14.24 4.33 3.34
C ARG A 271 15.12 3.60 2.32
N GLY A 272 14.56 3.22 1.17
CA GLY A 272 15.30 2.60 0.08
C GLY A 272 16.41 3.51 -0.46
N TYR A 273 16.15 4.82 -0.59
CA TYR A 273 17.20 5.76 -0.97
C TYR A 273 18.30 5.88 0.10
N GLU A 274 17.93 5.94 1.39
CA GLU A 274 18.88 5.97 2.50
C GLU A 274 19.78 4.73 2.50
N GLU A 275 19.22 3.55 2.27
CA GLU A 275 19.93 2.28 2.36
C GLU A 275 20.77 1.95 1.11
N PHE A 276 20.23 2.18 -0.08
CA PHE A 276 20.85 1.74 -1.33
C PHE A 276 21.47 2.85 -2.17
N GLN A 277 21.22 4.13 -1.82
CA GLN A 277 21.68 5.31 -2.57
C GLN A 277 21.33 5.24 -4.08
N ASP A 278 20.18 4.65 -4.42
CA ASP A 278 19.70 4.48 -5.80
C ASP A 278 18.67 5.57 -6.15
N ASP A 279 18.98 6.39 -7.14
CA ASP A 279 18.19 7.57 -7.50
C ASP A 279 16.75 7.24 -7.96
N ASP A 280 16.46 6.00 -8.38
CA ASP A 280 15.09 5.62 -8.74
C ASP A 280 14.15 5.68 -7.53
N PHE A 281 14.64 5.50 -6.31
CA PHE A 281 13.84 5.73 -5.12
C PHE A 281 13.40 7.19 -4.99
N GLN A 282 14.26 8.16 -5.35
CA GLN A 282 13.84 9.55 -5.42
C GLN A 282 12.83 9.76 -6.54
N VAL A 283 12.94 9.06 -7.67
CA VAL A 283 11.93 9.16 -8.75
C VAL A 283 10.57 8.63 -8.28
N ILE A 284 10.56 7.56 -7.49
CA ILE A 284 9.36 7.03 -6.85
C ILE A 284 8.79 8.04 -5.84
N GLU A 285 9.60 8.59 -4.92
CA GLU A 285 9.18 9.62 -3.94
C GLU A 285 8.42 10.75 -4.65
N ARG A 286 9.02 11.27 -5.72
CA ARG A 286 8.49 12.33 -6.57
C ARG A 286 7.15 11.96 -7.21
N PHE A 287 7.05 10.77 -7.77
CA PHE A 287 5.81 10.26 -8.36
C PHE A 287 4.70 10.16 -7.30
N VAL A 288 5.00 9.55 -6.16
CA VAL A 288 4.06 9.33 -5.06
C VAL A 288 3.53 10.66 -4.50
N LEU A 289 4.40 11.64 -4.27
CA LEU A 289 3.99 12.98 -3.83
C LEU A 289 3.03 13.65 -4.83
N THR A 290 3.22 13.42 -6.14
CA THR A 290 2.31 13.93 -7.17
C THR A 290 0.95 13.26 -7.09
N GLN A 291 0.91 11.93 -6.87
CA GLN A 291 -0.34 11.20 -6.68
C GLN A 291 -1.10 11.66 -5.44
N MET A 292 -0.42 11.83 -4.30
CA MET A 292 -1.04 12.36 -3.07
C MET A 292 -1.70 13.74 -3.30
N ILE A 293 -1.00 14.64 -4.00
CA ILE A 293 -1.56 15.96 -4.36
C ILE A 293 -2.78 15.80 -5.27
N SER A 294 -2.72 14.88 -6.24
CA SER A 294 -3.84 14.62 -7.14
C SER A 294 -5.07 14.09 -6.40
N GLU A 295 -4.90 13.13 -5.48
CA GLU A 295 -6.01 12.59 -4.68
C GLU A 295 -6.61 13.65 -3.76
N TYR A 296 -5.78 14.50 -3.14
CA TYR A 296 -6.27 15.65 -2.38
C TYR A 296 -7.13 16.58 -3.24
N GLN A 297 -6.72 16.86 -4.48
CA GLN A 297 -7.48 17.71 -5.39
C GLN A 297 -8.82 17.09 -5.79
N LYS A 298 -8.86 15.79 -6.11
CA LYS A 298 -10.11 15.07 -6.43
C LYS A 298 -11.12 15.16 -5.30
N LYS A 299 -10.69 14.87 -4.07
CA LYS A 299 -11.55 14.95 -2.88
C LYS A 299 -12.16 16.34 -2.68
N ASN A 300 -11.38 17.40 -2.87
CA ASN A 300 -11.90 18.77 -2.77
C ASN A 300 -12.87 19.14 -3.90
N LEU A 301 -12.77 18.52 -5.08
CA LEU A 301 -13.72 18.74 -6.18
C LEU A 301 -15.07 18.08 -5.88
N ASP A 302 -15.06 16.85 -5.38
CA ASP A 302 -16.28 16.11 -5.01
C ASP A 302 -17.05 16.85 -3.90
N GLU A 303 -16.34 17.40 -2.90
CA GLU A 303 -16.94 18.22 -1.83
C GLU A 303 -17.57 19.53 -2.37
N VAL A 304 -17.02 20.12 -3.43
CA VAL A 304 -17.57 21.34 -4.07
C VAL A 304 -18.78 21.01 -4.96
N GLU A 305 -18.78 19.86 -5.65
CA GLU A 305 -19.95 19.41 -6.42
C GLU A 305 -21.12 19.04 -5.50
N MET A 306 -20.87 18.37 -4.37
CA MET A 306 -21.92 18.06 -3.39
C MET A 306 -22.54 19.30 -2.72
N THR A 307 -21.82 20.42 -2.65
CA THR A 307 -22.30 21.66 -1.98
C THR A 307 -22.97 22.67 -2.91
N THR A 308 -23.02 22.42 -4.24
CA THR A 308 -23.64 23.35 -5.19
C THR A 308 -24.92 22.77 -5.83
N SER A 309 -26.06 23.39 -5.50
CA SER A 309 -27.38 23.13 -6.12
C SER A 309 -27.37 23.31 -7.66
N PRO A 310 -28.17 22.53 -8.44
CA PRO A 310 -27.96 22.31 -9.87
C PRO A 310 -28.44 23.44 -10.80
N LYS A 311 -28.24 24.73 -10.46
CA LYS A 311 -28.61 25.84 -11.37
C LYS A 311 -27.61 26.98 -11.55
N LYS A 312 -26.40 26.95 -10.99
CA LYS A 312 -25.38 27.99 -11.26
C LYS A 312 -23.94 27.46 -11.21
N SER A 313 -23.50 26.61 -12.14
CA SER A 313 -22.10 26.12 -12.09
C SER A 313 -21.29 26.09 -13.39
N LEU A 314 -21.82 26.37 -14.59
CA LEU A 314 -20.96 26.35 -15.78
C LEU A 314 -19.87 27.45 -15.81
N LEU A 315 -20.17 28.65 -15.30
CA LEU A 315 -19.23 29.78 -15.28
C LEU A 315 -18.21 29.72 -14.13
N ARG A 316 -18.44 28.91 -13.08
CA ARG A 316 -17.46 28.68 -11.99
C ARG A 316 -16.53 27.51 -12.27
N LEU A 317 -16.98 26.50 -13.01
CA LEU A 317 -16.14 25.38 -13.43
C LEU A 317 -14.97 25.86 -14.30
N VAL A 318 -15.21 26.75 -15.27
CA VAL A 318 -14.16 27.26 -16.18
C VAL A 318 -13.07 28.08 -15.45
N SER A 319 -13.38 28.74 -14.32
CA SER A 319 -12.36 29.46 -13.53
C SER A 319 -11.56 28.57 -12.57
N LEU A 320 -12.10 27.39 -12.20
CA LEU A 320 -11.39 26.36 -11.43
C LEU A 320 -10.49 25.47 -12.30
N PHE A 321 -10.83 25.30 -13.60
CA PHE A 321 -10.00 24.58 -14.58
C PHE A 321 -8.67 25.28 -14.92
N GLN A 322 -8.44 26.51 -14.42
CA GLN A 322 -7.17 27.22 -14.55
C GLN A 322 -6.40 27.31 -13.22
N VAL A 323 -6.26 26.21 -12.49
CA VAL A 323 -5.08 26.07 -11.61
C VAL A 323 -3.86 26.00 -12.51
N SER A 324 -3.28 27.16 -12.80
CA SER A 324 -2.21 27.31 -13.78
C SER A 324 -1.07 26.33 -13.49
N LYS A 325 -0.42 25.83 -14.55
CA LYS A 325 0.79 25.00 -14.50
C LYS A 325 1.83 25.57 -13.51
N GLN A 326 1.86 26.89 -13.34
CA GLN A 326 2.67 27.60 -12.33
C GLN A 326 2.25 27.34 -10.88
N LYS A 327 0.96 27.26 -10.55
CA LYS A 327 0.47 26.95 -9.19
C LYS A 327 0.72 25.47 -8.83
N GLN A 328 0.58 24.55 -9.79
CA GLN A 328 1.01 23.14 -9.65
C GLN A 328 2.53 23.04 -9.45
N LEU A 329 3.33 23.72 -10.28
CA LEU A 329 4.78 23.83 -10.11
C LEU A 329 5.18 24.49 -8.78
N LYS A 330 4.37 25.39 -8.23
CA LYS A 330 4.64 26.07 -6.94
C LYS A 330 4.36 25.16 -5.74
N ILE A 331 3.30 24.35 -5.80
CA ILE A 331 2.98 23.33 -4.78
C ILE A 331 3.99 22.17 -4.85
N LEU A 332 4.32 21.70 -6.05
CA LEU A 332 5.40 20.72 -6.23
C LEU A 332 6.74 21.32 -5.76
N ARG A 333 7.13 22.53 -6.16
CA ARG A 333 8.36 23.15 -5.64
C ARG A 333 8.36 23.34 -4.11
N SER A 334 7.23 23.64 -3.47
CA SER A 334 7.16 23.79 -2.01
C SER A 334 7.21 22.46 -1.25
N VAL A 335 6.70 21.38 -1.85
CA VAL A 335 6.74 20.02 -1.27
C VAL A 335 8.09 19.32 -1.54
N TRP A 336 8.84 19.78 -2.54
CA TRP A 336 10.07 19.14 -3.06
C TRP A 336 11.34 19.89 -2.71
N ALA A 337 11.22 21.13 -2.24
CA ALA A 337 12.28 21.75 -1.49
C ALA A 337 12.45 20.96 -0.18
N LYS A 338 13.66 20.42 0.05
CA LYS A 338 14.13 20.13 1.41
C LYS A 338 13.94 21.43 2.21
N ASN A 339 12.81 21.57 2.90
CA ASN A 339 12.40 22.83 3.51
C ASN A 339 13.25 23.05 4.77
N VAL A 340 14.40 23.68 4.59
CA VAL A 340 15.20 24.23 5.67
C VAL A 340 14.81 25.70 5.76
N THR A 341 14.38 26.14 6.93
CA THR A 341 14.13 27.54 7.22
C THR A 341 14.96 27.94 8.41
N LEU A 342 15.50 29.16 8.37
CA LEU A 342 16.22 29.77 9.48
C LEU A 342 15.48 31.04 9.88
N THR A 343 15.18 31.19 11.16
CA THR A 343 14.56 32.40 11.70
C THR A 343 15.36 32.91 12.90
N ILE A 344 15.31 34.22 13.12
CA ILE A 344 15.79 34.82 14.37
C ILE A 344 14.60 34.90 15.32
N VAL A 345 14.73 34.30 16.50
CA VAL A 345 13.71 34.30 17.55
C VAL A 345 14.18 35.17 18.70
N ARG A 346 13.28 36.00 19.23
CA ARG A 346 13.52 36.79 20.45
C ARG A 346 12.86 36.09 21.63
N GLU A 347 13.59 35.88 22.71
CA GLU A 347 13.04 35.37 23.96
C GLU A 347 13.12 36.46 25.05
N PRO A 348 12.00 36.78 25.72
CA PRO A 348 12.01 37.67 26.87
C PRO A 348 12.66 36.94 28.06
N SER A 349 13.89 37.30 28.43
CA SER A 349 14.56 36.78 29.63
C SER A 349 14.97 37.92 30.56
N GLY A 350 14.09 38.32 31.48
CA GLY A 350 14.37 39.37 32.45
C GLY A 350 14.63 40.75 31.82
N THR A 351 15.70 41.43 32.23
CA THR A 351 16.02 42.82 31.82
C THR A 351 16.77 42.95 30.48
N ARG A 352 17.06 41.85 29.77
CA ARG A 352 17.70 41.85 28.43
C ARG A 352 17.05 40.85 27.48
N GLU A 353 16.76 41.27 26.26
CA GLU A 353 16.32 40.37 25.17
C GLU A 353 17.45 39.43 24.76
N ARG A 354 17.17 38.12 24.66
CA ARG A 354 18.09 37.13 24.07
C ARG A 354 17.63 36.78 22.66
N LEU A 355 18.58 36.75 21.73
CA LEU A 355 18.34 36.32 20.36
C LEU A 355 18.90 34.92 20.13
N PHE A 356 18.17 34.16 19.32
CA PHE A 356 18.56 32.83 18.88
C PHE A 356 18.32 32.68 17.38
N LEU A 357 19.20 31.95 16.72
CA LEU A 357 18.92 31.37 15.41
C LEU A 357 18.18 30.06 15.62
N LYS A 358 17.01 29.91 15.00
CA LYS A 358 16.22 28.67 15.04
C LYS A 358 16.10 28.10 13.64
N ALA A 359 16.67 26.93 13.45
CA ALA A 359 16.50 26.14 12.25
C ALA A 359 15.24 25.27 12.35
N SER A 360 14.52 25.11 11.25
CA SER A 360 13.47 24.11 11.10
C SER A 360 13.71 23.36 9.80
N CYS A 361 13.57 22.04 9.85
CA CYS A 361 13.81 21.17 8.71
C CYS A 361 12.74 20.08 8.66
N LYS A 362 12.40 19.65 7.44
CA LYS A 362 11.53 18.49 7.21
C LYS A 362 12.32 17.41 6.48
N ARG A 363 12.02 16.14 6.79
CA ARG A 363 12.60 14.95 6.12
C ARG A 363 14.11 14.77 6.33
N TYR A 364 14.60 15.05 7.54
CA TYR A 364 15.96 14.71 7.98
C TYR A 364 15.89 13.77 9.19
N ARG A 365 16.60 12.64 9.13
CA ARG A 365 16.76 11.72 10.26
C ARG A 365 17.96 12.16 11.09
N GLN A 366 17.76 12.44 12.38
CA GLN A 366 18.78 12.97 13.31
C GLN A 366 19.57 14.13 12.68
N PRO A 367 18.91 15.28 12.42
CA PRO A 367 19.55 16.39 11.74
C PRO A 367 20.73 16.95 12.57
N GLN A 368 21.81 17.29 11.89
CA GLN A 368 22.92 18.05 12.44
C GLN A 368 23.04 19.40 11.72
N PHE A 369 23.33 20.45 12.49
CA PHE A 369 23.27 21.85 12.07
C PHE A 369 24.62 22.53 12.25
N ARG A 370 25.14 23.14 11.18
CA ARG A 370 26.30 24.03 11.22
C ARG A 370 25.82 25.46 11.02
N PHE A 371 25.88 26.28 12.05
CA PHE A 371 25.47 27.69 12.01
C PHE A 371 26.67 28.57 11.71
N TRP A 372 26.45 29.60 10.90
CA TRP A 372 27.47 30.57 10.53
C TRP A 372 26.92 32.00 10.48
N GLY A 373 27.79 32.99 10.65
CA GLY A 373 27.52 34.41 10.43
C GLY A 373 28.47 34.97 9.39
N ARG A 374 28.05 35.96 8.61
CA ARG A 374 28.90 36.60 7.59
C ARG A 374 29.15 38.07 7.96
N LYS A 375 30.41 38.49 8.03
CA LYS A 375 30.79 39.85 8.45
C LYS A 375 30.88 40.86 7.29
N SER A 376 31.38 40.44 6.12
CA SER A 376 31.65 41.33 4.98
C SER A 376 31.22 40.69 3.64
N GLU A 377 31.22 41.47 2.54
CA GLU A 377 30.96 40.93 1.19
C GLU A 377 32.07 40.00 0.67
N ARG A 378 33.25 39.99 1.31
CA ARG A 378 34.42 39.20 0.88
C ARG A 378 34.50 37.80 1.50
N GLU A 379 33.36 37.13 1.69
CA GLU A 379 33.28 35.74 2.18
C GLU A 379 33.89 35.47 3.57
N ASP A 380 34.00 36.47 4.45
CA ASP A 380 34.42 36.27 5.83
C ASP A 380 33.28 35.63 6.64
N PHE A 381 33.23 34.30 6.64
CA PHE A 381 32.30 33.52 7.46
C PHE A 381 32.90 33.21 8.83
N ILE A 382 32.11 33.43 9.88
CA ILE A 382 32.41 32.95 11.23
C ILE A 382 31.53 31.75 11.55
N LEU A 383 32.15 30.73 12.14
CA LEU A 383 31.47 29.54 12.61
C LEU A 383 30.84 29.84 13.98
N LEU A 384 29.53 29.67 14.09
CA LEU A 384 28.78 29.90 15.34
C LEU A 384 28.59 28.60 16.12
N ALA A 385 28.29 27.52 15.41
CA ALA A 385 28.19 26.16 15.93
C ALA A 385 28.49 25.18 14.79
N ASP A 386 29.18 24.09 15.09
CA ASP A 386 29.54 23.08 14.09
C ASP A 386 28.79 21.78 14.32
N TRP A 387 28.01 21.36 13.32
CA TRP A 387 27.27 20.09 13.28
C TRP A 387 26.59 19.67 14.59
N SER A 388 25.96 20.62 15.25
CA SER A 388 25.24 20.42 16.51
C SER A 388 23.91 19.70 16.26
N PRO A 389 23.46 18.79 17.13
CA PRO A 389 22.13 18.18 17.05
C PRO A 389 20.99 19.14 17.43
N GLU A 390 21.32 20.27 18.07
CA GLU A 390 20.36 21.29 18.47
C GLU A 390 19.97 22.18 17.28
N ALA A 391 18.67 22.29 17.02
CA ALA A 391 18.14 23.18 15.98
C ALA A 391 18.16 24.68 16.37
N ILE A 392 18.90 25.05 17.41
CA ILE A 392 18.94 26.38 17.99
C ILE A 392 20.40 26.77 18.26
N CYS A 393 20.80 27.98 17.85
CA CYS A 393 22.11 28.55 18.16
C CYS A 393 21.93 29.92 18.85
N PRO A 394 22.49 30.13 20.07
CA PRO A 394 22.49 31.44 20.72
C PRO A 394 23.18 32.50 19.86
N LEU A 395 22.63 33.71 19.86
CA LEU A 395 23.15 34.85 19.10
C LEU A 395 23.51 36.02 20.05
N PRO A 396 24.69 35.98 20.71
CA PRO A 396 25.18 37.05 21.56
C PRO A 396 25.50 38.35 20.78
N GLU A 397 25.54 39.48 21.50
CA GLU A 397 25.83 40.81 20.92
C GLU A 397 27.17 40.89 20.17
N THR A 398 28.12 40.01 20.46
CA THR A 398 29.40 39.90 19.76
C THR A 398 29.26 39.58 18.27
N TYR A 399 28.09 39.11 17.82
CA TYR A 399 27.78 38.85 16.41
C TYR A 399 26.91 39.94 15.77
N ARG A 400 26.72 41.08 16.44
CA ARG A 400 25.92 42.20 15.92
C ARG A 400 26.46 42.79 14.63
N ASP A 401 27.76 42.69 14.42
CA ASP A 401 28.47 43.13 13.22
C ASP A 401 28.23 42.22 11.99
N CYS A 402 27.62 41.05 12.16
CA CYS A 402 27.30 40.17 11.03
C CYS A 402 26.15 40.76 10.18
N ARG A 403 26.23 40.64 8.87
CA ARG A 403 25.19 41.10 7.94
C ARG A 403 24.02 40.11 7.86
N ASP A 404 24.34 38.82 7.85
CA ASP A 404 23.40 37.72 7.77
C ASP A 404 23.95 36.48 8.44
N PHE A 405 23.03 35.56 8.74
CA PHE A 405 23.28 34.31 9.40
C PHE A 405 22.75 33.17 8.54
N GLY A 406 23.43 32.04 8.57
CA GLY A 406 23.01 30.85 7.86
C GLY A 406 23.19 29.57 8.66
N VAL A 407 22.60 28.52 8.11
CA VAL A 407 22.68 27.17 8.63
C VAL A 407 22.88 26.20 7.49
N HIS A 408 23.85 25.30 7.62
CA HIS A 408 23.95 24.09 6.82
C HIS A 408 23.38 22.92 7.60
N ILE A 409 22.71 22.00 6.91
CA ILE A 409 22.12 20.81 7.51
C ILE A 409 22.61 19.54 6.82
N ARG A 410 22.76 18.49 7.62
CA ARG A 410 22.96 17.11 7.17
C ARG A 410 22.18 16.14 8.06
N SER A 411 22.01 14.91 7.58
CA SER A 411 21.52 13.79 8.38
C SER A 411 22.71 13.17 9.13
N GLY A 412 22.55 12.80 10.40
CA GLY A 412 23.63 12.58 11.37
C GLY A 412 24.88 11.82 10.89
N ASP A 413 24.71 10.77 10.08
CA ASP A 413 25.80 9.90 9.63
C ASP A 413 26.50 10.36 8.34
N LYS A 414 26.05 11.48 7.73
CA LYS A 414 26.59 11.95 6.45
C LYS A 414 27.79 12.87 6.66
N GLY A 415 28.86 12.66 5.89
CA GLY A 415 30.06 13.51 5.93
C GLY A 415 29.82 14.92 5.38
N ASP A 416 28.99 15.02 4.33
CA ASP A 416 28.77 16.26 3.59
C ASP A 416 27.47 16.98 3.95
N TRP A 417 27.49 18.30 3.81
CA TRP A 417 26.31 19.16 3.93
C TRP A 417 25.32 18.92 2.78
N GLN A 418 24.02 18.87 3.10
CA GLN A 418 22.99 18.45 2.16
C GLN A 418 22.04 19.57 1.72
N ASN A 419 21.92 20.63 2.53
CA ASN A 419 21.14 21.82 2.23
C ASN A 419 21.51 23.01 3.15
N GLN A 420 20.94 24.18 2.88
CA GLN A 420 21.14 25.40 3.65
C GLN A 420 19.92 26.32 3.71
N ALA A 421 19.91 27.22 4.69
CA ALA A 421 19.04 28.39 4.74
C ALA A 421 19.78 29.57 5.37
N TRP A 422 19.35 30.79 5.10
CA TRP A 422 19.91 32.00 5.71
C TRP A 422 18.84 33.05 5.99
N VAL A 423 19.16 33.98 6.89
CA VAL A 423 18.31 35.08 7.32
C VAL A 423 19.16 36.34 7.49
N LYS A 424 18.62 37.49 7.09
CA LYS A 424 19.29 38.78 7.32
C LYS A 424 19.28 39.11 8.81
N ASN A 425 20.34 39.75 9.28
CA ASN A 425 20.43 40.20 10.66
C ASN A 425 19.34 41.25 10.95
N LEU A 426 18.56 41.03 12.01
CA LEU A 426 17.50 41.95 12.44
C LEU A 426 18.05 43.22 13.10
N TRP A 427 19.29 43.23 13.58
CA TRP A 427 19.92 44.41 14.19
C TRP A 427 20.23 45.54 13.20
N GLN A 428 20.13 45.30 11.88
CA GLN A 428 20.44 46.31 10.86
C GLN A 428 19.22 47.11 10.37
N ASN A 429 18.01 46.82 10.87
CA ASN A 429 16.78 47.49 10.41
C ASN A 429 16.27 48.61 11.35
N ASP A 430 17.03 48.96 12.40
CA ASP A 430 16.71 50.05 13.32
C ASP A 430 17.66 51.27 13.15
N VAL A 431 18.10 51.57 11.92
CA VAL A 431 18.87 52.78 11.57
C VAL A 431 18.08 53.67 10.62
#